data_AF-A0AAV1ZNX9-F1
#
_entry.id   AF-A0AAV1ZNX9-F1
#
_cell.length_a   1.000
_cell.length_b   1.000
_cell.length_c   1.000
_cell.angle_alpha   90.00
_cell.angle_beta   90.00
_cell.angle_gamma   90.00
#
_symmetry.space_group_name_H-M   'P 1'
#
loop_
_entity.id
_entity.type
_entity.pdbx_description
1 polymer ?
#
loop_
_entity_poly.entity_id
_entity_poly.type
_entity_poly.pdbx_seq_one_letter_code
_entity_poly.pdbx_strand_id
1 'polypeptide(L)'
;MAARSKQVLRLYKDLLREAEKFPSYMYRTYSLRRIKDAFQENKGENNYEKIDDLITYAKANLDIIKRQREIFALVKSSKKSGNSYFFWKKEEKLGKLK
;
A
#
# COMPACT_ATOMS: atom_id res chain seq x y z
N MET A 1 6.27 -21.05 -22.23
CA MET A 1 5.61 -19.72 -22.25
C MET A 1 4.32 -19.66 -21.42
N ALA A 2 3.36 -20.59 -21.56
CA ALA A 2 2.08 -20.54 -20.84
C ALA A 2 2.17 -20.63 -19.30
N ALA A 3 3.19 -21.29 -18.74
CA ALA A 3 3.40 -21.34 -17.28
C ALA A 3 3.82 -19.98 -16.71
N ARG A 4 4.69 -19.26 -17.44
CA ARG A 4 5.21 -17.95 -17.02
C ARG A 4 4.13 -16.87 -17.10
N SER A 5 3.32 -16.85 -18.15
CA SER A 5 2.19 -15.92 -18.24
C SER A 5 1.17 -16.15 -17.11
N LYS A 6 0.88 -17.41 -16.75
CA LYS A 6 0.05 -17.73 -15.57
C LYS A 6 0.66 -17.22 -14.26
N GLN A 7 1.96 -17.37 -14.07
CA GLN A 7 2.67 -16.86 -12.89
C GLN A 7 2.57 -15.33 -12.80
N VAL A 8 2.84 -14.61 -13.90
CA VAL A 8 2.75 -13.15 -13.96
C VAL A 8 1.33 -12.67 -13.64
N LEU A 9 0.31 -13.31 -14.22
CA LEU A 9 -1.10 -12.98 -13.96
C LEU A 9 -1.50 -13.26 -12.51
N ARG A 10 -0.99 -14.33 -11.91
CA ARG A 10 -1.22 -14.62 -10.49
C ARG A 10 -0.60 -13.54 -9.61
N LEU A 11 0.66 -13.19 -9.86
CA LEU A 11 1.38 -12.15 -9.12
C LEU A 11 0.68 -10.78 -9.24
N TYR A 12 0.21 -10.42 -10.43
CA TYR A 12 -0.58 -9.22 -10.67
C TYR A 12 -1.85 -9.18 -9.80
N LYS A 13 -2.62 -10.28 -9.80
CA LYS A 13 -3.84 -10.40 -8.98
C LYS A 13 -3.53 -10.32 -7.49
N ASP A 14 -2.45 -10.95 -7.04
CA ASP A 14 -2.03 -10.93 -5.64
C ASP A 14 -1.62 -9.51 -5.20
N LEU A 15 -0.89 -8.78 -6.04
CA LEU A 15 -0.56 -7.36 -5.79
C LEU A 15 -1.80 -6.48 -5.67
N LEU A 16 -2.76 -6.60 -6.60
CA LEU A 16 -4.00 -5.83 -6.54
C LEU A 16 -4.82 -6.14 -5.28
N ARG A 17 -4.94 -7.44 -4.93
CA ARG A 17 -5.67 -7.90 -3.75
C ARG A 17 -5.05 -7.40 -2.45
N GLU A 18 -3.73 -7.37 -2.34
CA GLU A 18 -3.06 -6.82 -1.15
C GLU A 18 -3.15 -5.29 -1.10
N ALA A 19 -3.01 -4.61 -2.24
CA ALA A 19 -3.14 -3.15 -2.31
C ALA A 19 -4.56 -2.65 -1.95
N GLU A 20 -5.60 -3.42 -2.28
CA GLU A 20 -6.98 -3.09 -1.93
C GLU A 20 -7.22 -3.09 -0.40
N LYS A 21 -6.44 -3.86 0.35
CA LYS A 21 -6.56 -3.96 1.81
C LYS A 21 -5.97 -2.75 2.55
N PHE A 22 -5.36 -1.78 1.86
CA PHE A 22 -4.88 -0.57 2.51
C PHE A 22 -6.04 0.20 3.14
N PRO A 23 -5.97 0.57 4.44
CA PRO A 23 -7.07 1.26 5.11
C PRO A 23 -7.23 2.70 4.60
N SER A 24 -6.12 3.37 4.27
CA SER A 24 -6.15 4.73 3.75
C SER A 24 -6.43 4.73 2.24
N TYR A 25 -7.39 5.56 1.83
CA TYR A 25 -7.83 5.70 0.44
C TYR A 25 -6.67 6.08 -0.49
N MET A 26 -5.83 7.04 -0.09
CA MET A 26 -4.74 7.56 -0.94
C MET A 26 -3.72 6.47 -1.27
N TYR A 27 -3.33 5.67 -0.27
CA TYR A 27 -2.40 4.56 -0.49
C TYR A 27 -3.03 3.45 -1.34
N ARG A 28 -4.32 3.16 -1.12
CA ARG A 28 -5.07 2.18 -1.91
C ARG A 28 -5.15 2.58 -3.38
N THR A 29 -5.61 3.79 -3.69
CA THR A 29 -5.77 4.25 -5.08
C THR A 29 -4.43 4.42 -5.78
N TYR A 30 -3.43 5.00 -5.10
CA TYR A 30 -2.09 5.14 -5.65
C TYR A 30 -1.47 3.78 -5.98
N SER A 31 -1.51 2.83 -5.04
CA SER A 31 -0.92 1.51 -5.23
C SER A 31 -1.59 0.75 -6.38
N LEU A 32 -2.94 0.75 -6.43
CA LEU A 32 -3.69 0.12 -7.50
C LEU A 32 -3.36 0.71 -8.88
N ARG A 33 -3.27 2.04 -8.98
CA ARG A 33 -2.86 2.72 -10.22
C ARG A 33 -1.44 2.34 -10.60
N ARG A 34 -0.48 2.46 -9.69
CA ARG A 34 0.93 2.19 -9.97
C ARG A 34 1.18 0.74 -10.39
N ILE A 35 0.48 -0.22 -9.77
CA ILE A 35 0.53 -1.64 -10.16
C ILE A 35 0.02 -1.80 -11.60
N LYS A 36 -1.15 -1.22 -11.95
CA LYS A 36 -1.69 -1.30 -13.31
C LYS A 36 -0.73 -0.71 -14.33
N ASP A 37 -0.23 0.49 -14.06
CA ASP A 37 0.68 1.21 -14.97
C ASP A 37 1.96 0.39 -15.20
N ALA A 38 2.59 -0.13 -14.14
CA ALA A 38 3.82 -0.91 -14.26
C ALA A 38 3.64 -2.19 -15.10
N PHE A 39 2.52 -2.89 -14.97
CA PHE A 39 2.24 -4.09 -15.76
C PHE A 39 1.88 -3.75 -17.21
N GLN A 40 1.23 -2.61 -17.44
CA GLN A 40 0.92 -2.14 -18.79
C GLN A 40 2.18 -1.67 -19.54
N GLU A 41 3.05 -0.93 -18.86
CA GLU A 41 4.35 -0.46 -19.37
C GLU A 41 5.24 -1.62 -19.85
N ASN A 42 5.21 -2.75 -19.14
CA ASN A 42 6.08 -3.91 -19.42
C ASN A 42 5.37 -5.03 -20.19
N LYS A 43 4.14 -4.82 -20.69
CA LYS A 43 3.34 -5.85 -21.36
C LYS A 43 3.98 -6.38 -22.66
N GLY A 44 4.73 -5.53 -23.37
CA GLY A 44 5.38 -5.86 -24.64
C GLY A 44 6.84 -6.30 -24.49
N GLU A 45 7.34 -6.47 -23.27
CA GLU A 45 8.73 -6.90 -23.04
C GLU A 45 8.91 -8.35 -23.49
N ASN A 46 9.93 -8.60 -24.30
CA ASN A 46 10.25 -9.93 -24.84
C ASN A 46 11.59 -10.46 -24.32
N ASN A 47 12.40 -9.62 -23.68
CA ASN A 47 13.65 -10.06 -23.08
C ASN A 47 13.38 -10.90 -21.80
N TYR A 48 13.74 -12.18 -21.84
CA TYR A 48 13.52 -13.11 -20.73
C TYR A 48 14.21 -12.69 -19.43
N GLU A 49 15.45 -12.19 -19.49
CA GLU A 49 16.19 -11.78 -18.29
C GLU A 49 15.49 -10.61 -17.60
N LYS A 50 15.13 -9.59 -18.38
CA LYS A 50 14.40 -8.43 -17.88
C LYS A 50 13.04 -8.80 -17.30
N ILE A 51 12.34 -9.77 -17.88
CA ILE A 51 11.07 -10.25 -17.32
C ILE A 51 11.30 -10.95 -15.96
N ASP A 52 12.40 -11.71 -15.78
CA ASP A 52 12.69 -12.35 -14.49
C ASP A 52 13.06 -11.32 -13.42
N ASP A 53 13.79 -10.27 -13.79
CA ASP A 53 14.07 -9.14 -12.91
C ASP A 53 12.78 -8.43 -12.49
N LEU A 54 11.87 -8.16 -13.43
CA LEU A 54 10.57 -7.54 -13.15
C LEU A 54 9.70 -8.42 -12.27
N ILE A 55 9.70 -9.75 -12.46
CA ILE A 55 8.99 -10.69 -11.59
C ILE A 55 9.57 -10.65 -10.17
N THR A 56 10.89 -10.63 -10.04
CA THR A 56 11.59 -10.57 -8.75
C THR A 56 11.28 -9.26 -8.02
N TYR A 57 11.34 -8.14 -8.76
CA TYR A 57 10.95 -6.83 -8.26
C TYR A 57 9.48 -6.79 -7.81
N ALA A 58 8.57 -7.37 -8.60
CA ALA A 58 7.15 -7.44 -8.25
C ALA A 58 6.89 -8.30 -7.00
N LYS A 59 7.63 -9.40 -6.80
CA LYS A 59 7.57 -10.21 -5.57
C LYS A 59 8.06 -9.42 -4.35
N ALA A 60 9.17 -8.71 -4.47
CA ALA A 60 9.67 -7.86 -3.38
C ALA A 60 8.65 -6.77 -2.99
N ASN A 61 8.01 -6.14 -3.99
CA ASN A 61 6.96 -5.16 -3.75
C ASN A 61 5.72 -5.75 -3.09
N LEU A 62 5.34 -6.99 -3.41
CA LEU A 62 4.23 -7.67 -2.75
C LEU A 62 4.48 -7.80 -1.24
N ASP A 63 5.71 -8.14 -0.83
CA ASP A 63 6.07 -8.25 0.57
C ASP A 63 6.10 -6.88 1.27
N ILE A 64 6.57 -5.83 0.58
CA ILE A 64 6.49 -4.46 1.08
C ILE A 64 5.04 -4.04 1.32
N ILE A 65 4.15 -4.28 0.36
CA ILE A 65 2.73 -3.93 0.49
C ILE A 65 2.10 -4.64 1.70
N LYS A 66 2.39 -5.94 1.89
CA LYS A 66 1.91 -6.70 3.06
C LYS A 66 2.39 -6.11 4.38
N ARG A 67 3.68 -5.77 4.49
CA ARG A 67 4.26 -5.15 5.70
C ARG A 67 3.65 -3.78 5.97
N GLN A 68 3.52 -2.94 4.94
CA GLN A 68 2.93 -1.61 5.08
C GLN A 68 1.47 -1.69 5.55
N ARG A 69 0.69 -2.63 5.01
CA ARG A 69 -0.68 -2.90 5.45
C ARG A 69 -0.74 -3.21 6.95
N GLU A 70 0.16 -4.06 7.44
CA GLU A 70 0.25 -4.43 8.86
C GLU A 70 0.63 -3.24 9.74
N ILE A 71 1.61 -2.44 9.33
CA ILE A 71 1.99 -1.20 10.03
C ILE A 71 0.79 -0.25 10.13
N PHE A 72 0.06 -0.03 9.03
CA PHE A 72 -1.14 0.82 9.05
C PHE A 72 -2.22 0.27 9.99
N ALA A 73 -2.40 -1.05 10.07
CA ALA A 73 -3.34 -1.68 10.98
C ALA A 73 -2.95 -1.46 12.45
N LEU A 74 -1.66 -1.61 12.79
CA LEU A 74 -1.13 -1.37 14.13
C LEU A 74 -1.29 0.10 14.57
N VAL A 75 -0.93 1.05 13.72
CA VAL A 75 -1.06 2.49 14.01
C VAL A 75 -2.53 2.91 14.14
N LYS A 76 -3.44 2.30 13.39
CA LYS A 76 -4.89 2.54 13.57
C LYS A 76 -5.39 2.05 14.93
N SER A 77 -4.87 0.92 15.41
CA SER A 77 -5.23 0.35 16.72
C SER A 77 -4.78 1.25 17.87
N SER A 78 -3.56 1.81 17.80
CA SER A 78 -3.02 2.68 18.86
C SER A 78 -3.75 4.02 18.99
N LYS A 79 -4.32 4.56 17.90
CA LYS A 79 -5.08 5.82 17.95
C LYS A 79 -6.42 5.72 18.69
N LYS A 80 -6.92 4.53 19.01
CA LYS A 80 -8.19 4.36 19.74
C LYS A 80 -8.09 4.55 21.26
N SER A 81 -6.90 4.76 21.84
CA SER A 81 -6.71 4.98 23.28
C SER A 81 -6.42 6.44 23.68
N GLY A 82 -6.55 7.41 22.77
CA GLY A 82 -6.33 8.83 23.05
C GLY A 82 -7.61 9.64 22.94
N ASN A 83 -8.21 10.00 24.07
CA ASN A 83 -9.34 10.93 24.15
C ASN A 83 -8.86 12.35 23.74
N SER A 84 -8.83 12.63 22.44
CA SER A 84 -8.33 13.89 21.85
C SER A 84 -9.18 15.13 22.20
N TYR A 85 -10.28 14.96 22.93
CA TYR A 85 -11.13 16.07 23.37
C TYR A 85 -10.59 16.83 24.60
N PHE A 86 -9.49 16.37 25.21
CA PHE A 86 -8.93 17.01 26.41
C PHE A 86 -7.85 18.08 26.15
N PHE A 87 -7.23 18.11 24.97
CA PHE A 87 -6.15 19.07 24.69
C PHE A 87 -6.64 20.45 24.26
N TRP A 88 -7.73 20.55 23.51
CA TRP A 88 -8.24 21.82 22.98
C TRP A 88 -9.12 22.63 23.94
N LYS A 89 -9.44 22.09 25.13
CA LYS A 89 -10.35 22.75 26.09
C LYS A 89 -9.65 23.45 27.26
N LYS A 90 -8.31 23.46 27.30
CA LYS A 90 -7.53 24.04 28.41
C LYS A 90 -6.99 25.44 28.13
N GLU A 91 -6.93 25.88 26.87
CA GLU A 91 -6.45 27.23 26.53
C GLU A 91 -7.52 28.32 26.67
N GLU A 92 -8.80 27.95 26.77
CA GLU A 92 -9.91 28.92 26.90
C GLU A 92 -10.11 29.47 28.33
N LYS A 93 -9.44 28.89 29.35
CA LYS A 93 -9.60 29.32 30.76
C LYS A 93 -8.45 30.17 31.32
N LEU A 94 -7.38 30.41 30.57
CA LEU A 94 -6.25 31.25 31.02
C LEU A 94 -6.23 32.67 30.42
N GLY A 95 -7.17 32.99 29.52
CA GLY A 95 -7.30 34.31 28.90
C GLY A 95 -8.24 35.30 29.60
N LYS A 96 -8.76 34.98 30.80
CA LYS A 96 -9.66 35.88 31.58
C LYS A 96 -9.04 36.42 32.88
N LEU A 97 -7.71 36.44 32.96
CA LEU A 97 -6.95 37.11 34.02
C LEU A 97 -5.89 38.00 33.35
N LYS A 98 -6.36 39.07 32.70
CA LYS A 98 -5.67 40.34 32.50
C LYS A 98 -6.69 41.40 32.13
#